data_AF-A0A973DJM2-F1
#
_entry.id   AF-A0A973DJM2-F1
#
_cell.length_a   1.000
_cell.length_b   1.000
_cell.length_c   1.000
_cell.angle_alpha   90.00
_cell.angle_beta   90.00
_cell.angle_gamma   90.00
#
_symmetry.space_group_name_H-M   'P 1'
#
loop_
_entity.id
_entity.type
_entity.pdbx_description
1 polymer ?
#
loop_
_entity_poly.entity_id
_entity_poly.type
_entity_poly.pdbx_seq_one_letter_code
_entity_poly.pdbx_strand_id
1 'polypeptide(L)' 'IGQKQKWFLLKLRCKDEDVDLLKTHHPEFDDWRWVSYWYPVRQVVSFKRDVYRRVMKEFAPFAMPFNKREQHKDHWRHKR' A
#
# COMPACT_ATOMS: atom_id res chain seq x y z
N ILE A 1 15.28 -21.22 5.68
CA ILE A 1 15.86 -20.54 4.50
C ILE A 1 14.84 -19.49 4.05
N GLY A 2 15.24 -18.23 3.83
CA GLY A 2 14.32 -17.13 3.55
C GLY A 2 15.03 -15.92 2.94
N GLN A 3 14.28 -14.87 2.62
CA GLN A 3 14.81 -13.67 1.98
C GLN A 3 14.97 -12.52 2.98
N LYS A 4 16.09 -11.80 2.89
CA LYS A 4 16.27 -10.50 3.55
C LYS A 4 15.80 -9.40 2.60
N GLN A 5 14.76 -8.67 3.01
CA GLN A 5 14.06 -7.71 2.15
C GLN A 5 14.09 -6.30 2.76
N LYS A 6 14.23 -5.27 1.92
CA LYS A 6 13.98 -3.87 2.24
C LYS A 6 12.79 -3.41 1.41
N TRP A 7 11.86 -2.70 2.04
CA TRP A 7 10.62 -2.23 1.40
C TRP A 7 10.65 -0.72 1.23
N PHE A 8 10.08 -0.26 0.12
CA PHE A 8 9.97 1.15 -0.22
C PHE A 8 8.51 1.51 -0.52
N LEU A 9 8.08 2.68 -0.08
CA LEU A 9 6.78 3.25 -0.42
C LEU A 9 6.98 4.28 -1.54
N LEU A 10 6.30 4.09 -2.66
CA LEU A 10 6.38 4.97 -3.83
C LEU A 10 5.00 5.52 -4.17
N LYS A 11 4.99 6.77 -4.68
CA LYS A 11 3.80 7.38 -5.27
C LYS A 11 4.00 7.48 -6.78
N LEU A 12 3.12 6.86 -7.56
CA LEU A 12 3.15 6.99 -9.02
C LEU A 12 2.89 8.45 -9.39
N ARG A 13 3.76 9.02 -10.25
CA ARG A 13 3.65 10.40 -10.74
C ARG A 13 3.36 10.50 -12.24
N CYS A 14 3.53 9.40 -12.97
CA CYS A 14 3.21 9.28 -14.38
C CYS A 14 1.76 8.80 -14.56
N LYS A 15 1.34 8.58 -15.80
CA LYS A 15 0.03 8.01 -16.09
C LYS A 15 0.07 6.50 -15.84
N ASP A 16 -1.09 5.93 -15.56
CA ASP A 16 -1.23 4.47 -15.37
C ASP A 16 -0.83 3.70 -16.64
N GLU A 17 -1.13 4.25 -17.82
CA GLU A 17 -0.75 3.72 -19.14
C GLU A 17 0.77 3.62 -19.34
N ASP A 18 1.57 4.39 -18.59
CA ASP A 18 3.03 4.36 -18.68
C ASP A 18 3.65 3.14 -17.95
N VAL A 19 2.83 2.36 -17.23
CA VAL A 19 3.28 1.14 -16.53
C VAL A 19 3.32 -0.04 -17.52
N ASP A 20 4.51 -0.35 -18.02
CA ASP A 20 4.77 -1.49 -18.92
C ASP A 20 5.38 -2.68 -18.15
N LEU A 21 4.60 -3.75 -17.98
CA LEU A 21 5.00 -4.98 -17.30
C LEU A 21 5.78 -5.96 -18.19
N LEU A 22 5.69 -5.82 -19.53
CA LEU A 22 6.22 -6.78 -20.52
C LEU A 22 7.57 -6.37 -21.10
N LYS A 23 8.17 -5.31 -20.55
CA LYS A 23 9.43 -4.75 -21.04
C LYS A 23 10.65 -5.68 -20.89
N THR A 24 10.56 -6.73 -20.08
CA THR A 24 11.66 -7.68 -19.85
C THR A 24 11.42 -8.99 -20.60
N HIS A 25 12.48 -9.74 -20.91
CA HIS A 25 12.36 -11.06 -21.57
C HIS A 25 11.65 -12.11 -20.70
N HIS A 26 11.65 -11.90 -19.38
CA HIS A 26 10.99 -12.75 -18.40
C HIS A 26 10.15 -11.88 -17.47
N PRO A 27 8.91 -11.53 -17.86
CA PRO A 27 8.05 -10.69 -17.04
C PRO A 27 7.65 -11.40 -15.75
N GLU A 28 7.68 -10.67 -14.63
CA GLU A 28 7.22 -11.19 -13.32
C GLU A 28 5.70 -11.11 -13.18
N PHE A 29 5.06 -10.18 -13.89
CA PHE A 29 3.64 -9.86 -13.76
C PHE A 29 2.97 -9.83 -15.14
N ASP A 30 1.76 -10.38 -15.21
CA ASP A 30 0.94 -10.37 -16.43
C ASP A 30 0.02 -9.13 -16.50
N ASP A 31 -0.46 -8.66 -15.34
CA ASP A 31 -1.40 -7.54 -15.23
C ASP A 31 -1.31 -6.87 -13.85
N TRP A 32 -1.85 -5.66 -13.72
CA TRP A 32 -1.91 -4.92 -12.48
C TRP A 32 -3.21 -4.12 -12.34
N ARG A 33 -3.59 -3.85 -11.09
CA ARG A 33 -4.71 -2.97 -10.79
C ARG A 33 -4.50 -2.28 -9.46
N TRP A 34 -5.06 -1.07 -9.33
CA TRP A 34 -5.18 -0.44 -8.02
C TRP A 34 -6.17 -1.21 -7.15
N VAL A 35 -5.81 -1.37 -5.87
CA VAL A 35 -6.64 -2.03 -4.86
C VAL A 35 -6.65 -1.20 -3.58
N SER A 36 -7.67 -1.41 -2.74
CA SER A 36 -7.71 -0.77 -1.42
C SER A 36 -6.49 -1.16 -0.60
N TYR A 37 -5.97 -0.21 0.19
CA TYR A 37 -4.70 -0.35 0.90
C TYR A 37 -4.55 -1.70 1.61
N TRP A 38 -5.48 -2.12 2.45
CA TRP A 38 -5.35 -3.38 3.22
C TRP A 38 -5.64 -4.68 2.45
N TYR A 39 -6.02 -4.60 1.16
CA TYR A 39 -6.36 -5.77 0.36
C TYR A 39 -5.20 -6.78 0.18
N PRO A 40 -3.94 -6.37 -0.12
CA PRO A 40 -2.84 -7.30 -0.34
C PRO A 40 -2.52 -8.19 0.85
N VAL A 41 -2.68 -7.70 2.09
CA VAL A 41 -2.43 -8.50 3.31
C VAL A 41 -3.30 -9.77 3.35
N ARG A 42 -4.53 -9.69 2.83
CA ARG A 42 -5.48 -10.82 2.84
C ARG A 42 -5.25 -11.80 1.70
N GLN A 43 -4.78 -11.30 0.55
CA GLN A 43 -4.65 -12.09 -0.68
C GLN A 43 -3.27 -12.69 -0.88
N VAL A 44 -2.24 -12.12 -0.27
CA VAL A 44 -0.87 -12.64 -0.42
C VAL A 44 -0.76 -14.05 0.15
N VAL A 45 0.11 -14.85 -0.48
CA VAL A 45 0.50 -16.19 -0.03
C VAL A 45 0.84 -16.20 1.45
N SER A 46 0.42 -17.28 2.14
CA SER A 46 0.40 -17.36 3.61
C SER A 46 1.72 -16.97 4.27
N PHE A 47 2.83 -17.48 3.76
CA PHE A 47 4.16 -17.23 4.32
C PHE A 47 4.65 -15.78 4.20
N LYS A 48 4.06 -14.95 3.33
CA LYS A 48 4.40 -13.52 3.19
C LYS A 48 3.49 -12.60 4.01
N ARG A 49 2.35 -13.08 4.53
CA ARG A 49 1.32 -12.25 5.18
C ARG A 49 1.87 -11.40 6.33
N ASP A 50 2.70 -11.97 7.19
CA ASP A 50 3.26 -11.24 8.34
C ASP A 50 4.30 -10.19 7.96
N VAL A 51 5.02 -10.38 6.86
CA VAL A 51 5.94 -9.36 6.33
C VAL A 51 5.12 -8.21 5.76
N TYR A 52 4.12 -8.50 4.93
CA TYR A 52 3.23 -7.49 4.35
C TYR A 52 2.50 -6.70 5.43
N ARG A 53 1.95 -7.39 6.45
CA ARG A 53 1.25 -6.73 7.56
C ARG A 53 2.15 -5.72 8.30
N ARG A 54 3.42 -6.07 8.53
CA ARG A 54 4.39 -5.17 9.19
C ARG A 54 4.71 -3.95 8.33
N VAL A 55 5.09 -4.18 7.07
CA VAL A 55 5.45 -3.12 6.11
C VAL A 55 4.29 -2.14 5.92
N MET A 56 3.07 -2.66 5.74
CA MET A 56 1.90 -1.82 5.50
C MET A 56 1.46 -1.06 6.75
N LYS A 57 1.65 -1.62 7.95
CA LYS A 57 1.41 -0.88 9.19
C LYS A 57 2.38 0.30 9.33
N GLU A 58 3.64 0.11 8.95
CA GLU A 58 4.67 1.15 8.99
C GLU A 58 4.42 2.26 7.96
N PHE A 59 3.93 1.90 6.77
CA PHE A 59 3.62 2.84 5.70
C PHE A 59 2.26 3.52 5.83
N ALA A 60 1.32 2.99 6.63
CA ALA A 60 -0.04 3.51 6.75
C ALA A 60 -0.11 5.03 7.06
N PRO A 61 0.70 5.61 7.97
CA PRO A 61 0.66 7.05 8.24
C PRO A 61 0.99 7.93 7.03
N PHE A 62 1.79 7.41 6.09
CA PHE A 62 2.23 8.13 4.89
C PHE A 62 1.32 7.85 3.69
N ALA A 63 0.83 6.62 3.57
CA ALA A 63 -0.02 6.19 2.47
C ALA A 63 -1.49 6.64 2.63
N MET A 64 -1.97 6.83 3.88
CA MET A 64 -3.35 7.21 4.19
C MET A 64 -3.40 8.46 5.09
N PRO A 65 -3.06 9.66 4.57
CA PRO A 65 -2.99 10.88 5.36
C PRO A 65 -4.35 11.40 5.87
N PHE A 66 -5.48 10.77 5.53
CA PHE A 66 -6.82 11.28 5.82
C PHE A 66 -7.33 11.03 7.25
N ASN A 67 -6.64 10.26 8.10
CA ASN A 67 -7.13 9.97 9.46
C ASN A 67 -6.89 11.06 10.52
N LYS A 68 -6.30 12.22 10.19
CA LYS A 68 -6.13 13.34 11.15
C LYS A 68 -7.14 14.49 11.03
N ARG A 69 -7.87 14.62 9.91
CA ARG A 69 -8.74 15.80 9.67
C ARG A 69 -10.13 15.70 10.31
N GLU A 70 -10.60 14.52 10.69
CA GLU A 70 -11.92 14.37 11.32
C GLU A 70 -11.90 14.52 12.85
N GLN A 71 -10.79 14.20 13.53
CA GLN A 71 -10.71 14.33 14.99
C GLN A 71 -10.86 15.78 15.50
N HIS A 72 -10.62 16.78 14.65
CA HIS A 72 -10.75 18.20 15.02
C HIS A 72 -12.16 18.77 14.88
N LYS A 73 -13.10 18.04 14.24
CA LYS A 73 -14.50 18.47 14.08
C LYS A 73 -15.41 17.98 15.19
N ASP A 74 -15.09 16.84 15.82
CA ASP A 74 -15.92 16.28 16.89
C ASP A 74 -15.70 16.97 18.24
N HIS A 75 -14.50 17.51 18.48
CA HIS A 75 -14.20 18.28 19.69
C HIS A 75 -14.91 19.64 19.72
N TRP A 76 -15.27 20.23 18.57
CA TRP A 76 -15.99 21.50 18.48
C TRP A 76 -17.53 21.35 18.52
N ARG A 77 -18.06 20.15 18.26
CA ARG A 77 -19.53 19.89 18.29
C ARG A 77 -20.07 19.60 19.70
N HIS A 78 -19.25 19.18 20.64
CA HIS A 78 -19.66 18.89 22.02
C HIS A 78 -19.53 20.09 22.98
N LYS A 79 -19.23 21.28 22.46
CA LYS A 79 -19.08 22.53 23.23
C LYS A 79 -20.19 23.57 22.93
N ARG A 80 -21.37 23.11 22.49
CA ARG A 80 -22.60 23.91 22.45
C ARG A 80 -23.65 23.30 23.36
#